data_AF-A0A1G2FGC9-F1
#
_entry.id   AF-A0A1G2FGC9-F1
#
_cell.length_a   1.000
_cell.length_b   1.000
_cell.length_c   1.000
_cell.angle_alpha   90.00
_cell.angle_beta   90.00
_cell.angle_gamma   90.00
#
_symmetry.space_group_name_H-M   'P 1'
#
loop_
_entity.id
_entity.type
_entity.pdbx_description
1 polymer ?
#
loop_
_entity_poly.entity_id
_entity_poly.type
_entity_poly.pdbx_seq_one_letter_code
_entity_poly.pdbx_strand_id
1 'polypeptide(L)'
;MTREQIIIKYIKGKDVLDIGSVGQTDKYNLWVFLKKEAGQLVGLDTEPSDNPDIIQGNMETYNFHKQFDVILAGDVLEHIDNQGLFLDNIRKHLKKDGYFILTTPNAKWFNVLLRPNPTHTLWHDKYTLFHILNKYGFKVIFFRYYYGNKPHYNFFKKLLVLRQGVILVAQAKGSDSREGRTLMGFQ
;
A
#
# COMPACT_ATOMS: atom_id res chain seq x y z
N MET A 1 6.37 -4.82 17.52
CA MET A 1 5.08 -4.55 16.87
C MET A 1 5.11 -5.18 15.49
N THR A 2 4.17 -6.06 15.16
CA THR A 2 4.06 -6.71 13.84
C THR A 2 3.47 -5.74 12.81
N ARG A 3 3.48 -6.13 11.53
CA ARG A 3 2.86 -5.36 10.43
C ARG A 3 1.38 -5.11 10.69
N GLU A 4 0.69 -6.16 11.09
CA GLU A 4 -0.75 -6.19 11.39
C GLU A 4 -1.06 -5.26 12.56
N GLN A 5 -0.28 -5.33 13.65
CA GLN A 5 -0.45 -4.43 14.80
C GLN A 5 -0.29 -2.95 14.44
N ILE A 6 0.62 -2.63 13.51
CA ILE A 6 0.75 -1.27 12.99
C ILE A 6 -0.51 -0.89 12.21
N ILE A 7 -0.99 -1.77 11.32
CA ILE A 7 -2.21 -1.53 10.52
C ILE A 7 -3.43 -1.28 11.43
N ILE A 8 -3.71 -2.13 12.45
CA ILE A 8 -4.86 -1.98 13.37
C ILE A 8 -4.92 -0.57 13.96
N LYS A 9 -3.77 -0.05 14.38
CA LYS A 9 -3.68 1.26 15.03
C LYS A 9 -4.34 2.37 14.20
N TYR A 10 -4.32 2.25 12.88
CA TYR A 10 -4.86 3.25 11.97
C TYR A 10 -6.28 2.91 11.47
N ILE A 11 -6.63 1.62 11.35
CA ILE A 11 -7.90 1.19 10.74
C ILE A 11 -9.05 1.01 11.74
N LYS A 12 -8.77 0.90 13.04
CA LYS A 12 -9.78 0.47 14.02
C LYS A 12 -11.00 1.41 14.02
N GLY A 13 -12.17 0.86 13.70
CA GLY A 13 -13.44 1.59 13.62
C GLY A 13 -13.52 2.64 12.50
N LYS A 14 -12.66 2.56 11.48
CA LYS A 14 -12.60 3.50 10.34
C LYS A 14 -13.26 2.94 9.08
N ASP A 15 -13.55 3.82 8.12
CA ASP A 15 -13.92 3.46 6.75
C ASP A 15 -12.65 3.22 5.92
N VAL A 16 -12.42 1.97 5.52
CA VAL A 16 -11.17 1.47 4.96
C VAL A 16 -11.38 0.97 3.53
N LEU A 17 -10.51 1.41 2.62
CA LEU A 17 -10.30 0.77 1.33
C LEU A 17 -9.06 -0.13 1.41
N ASP A 18 -9.23 -1.41 1.12
CA ASP A 18 -8.15 -2.36 0.92
C ASP A 18 -7.94 -2.58 -0.58
N ILE A 19 -6.72 -2.41 -1.06
CA ILE A 19 -6.34 -2.59 -2.46
C ILE A 19 -5.54 -3.89 -2.55
N GLY A 20 -5.86 -4.73 -3.54
CA GLY A 20 -5.30 -6.08 -3.68
C GLY A 20 -5.94 -7.09 -2.72
N SER A 21 -7.24 -6.92 -2.46
CA SER A 21 -7.99 -7.64 -1.41
C SER A 21 -8.20 -9.13 -1.66
N VAL A 22 -8.15 -9.60 -2.90
CA VAL A 22 -8.24 -11.05 -3.21
C VAL A 22 -6.95 -11.73 -2.76
N GLY A 23 -5.81 -11.07 -2.97
CA GLY A 23 -4.49 -11.56 -2.60
C GLY A 23 -3.99 -12.68 -3.53
N GLN A 24 -2.68 -12.94 -3.50
CA GLN A 24 -2.04 -13.92 -4.39
C GLN A 24 -1.91 -15.33 -3.77
N THR A 25 -2.17 -15.49 -2.47
CA THR A 25 -1.99 -16.78 -1.79
C THR A 25 -3.03 -17.03 -0.70
N ASP A 26 -3.57 -18.25 -0.63
CA ASP A 26 -4.51 -18.66 0.41
C ASP A 26 -3.91 -18.71 1.83
N LYS A 27 -2.58 -18.66 1.95
CA LYS A 27 -1.86 -18.89 3.22
C LYS A 27 -1.88 -17.70 4.17
N TYR A 28 -2.14 -16.50 3.68
CA TYR A 28 -2.21 -15.31 4.50
C TYR A 28 -3.28 -14.38 3.93
N ASN A 29 -4.34 -14.18 4.70
CA ASN A 29 -5.48 -13.41 4.27
C ASN A 29 -5.62 -12.15 5.16
N LEU A 30 -5.02 -11.04 4.70
CA LEU A 30 -5.09 -9.74 5.38
C LEU A 30 -6.54 -9.28 5.52
N TRP A 31 -7.36 -9.51 4.50
CA TRP A 31 -8.77 -9.12 4.44
C TRP A 31 -9.57 -9.58 5.67
N VAL A 32 -9.40 -10.84 6.10
CA VAL A 32 -10.10 -11.40 7.27
C VAL A 32 -9.78 -10.61 8.54
N PHE A 33 -8.54 -10.15 8.67
CA PHE A 33 -8.11 -9.36 9.81
C PHE A 33 -8.63 -7.92 9.73
N LEU A 34 -8.57 -7.29 8.55
CA LEU A 34 -9.12 -5.95 8.33
C LEU A 34 -10.62 -5.92 8.66
N LYS A 35 -11.37 -6.93 8.21
CA LYS A 35 -12.82 -7.03 8.39
C LYS A 35 -13.24 -7.11 9.87
N LYS A 36 -12.37 -7.58 10.75
CA LYS A 36 -12.63 -7.64 12.20
C LYS A 36 -12.43 -6.30 12.91
N GLU A 37 -11.56 -5.44 12.38
CA GLU A 37 -11.10 -4.23 13.07
C GLU A 37 -11.66 -2.94 12.46
N ALA A 38 -11.89 -2.92 11.14
CA ALA A 38 -12.46 -1.78 10.44
C ALA A 38 -13.93 -1.56 10.80
N GLY A 39 -14.38 -0.30 10.76
CA GLY A 39 -15.80 0.03 10.94
C GLY A 39 -16.61 -0.23 9.66
N GLN A 40 -16.01 0.10 8.51
CA GLN A 40 -16.46 -0.31 7.17
C GLN A 40 -15.23 -0.72 6.37
N LEU A 41 -15.37 -1.75 5.54
CA LEU A 41 -14.29 -2.26 4.69
C LEU A 41 -14.82 -2.47 3.28
N VAL A 42 -14.14 -1.90 2.31
CA VAL A 42 -14.34 -2.13 0.88
C VAL A 42 -13.04 -2.63 0.29
N GLY A 43 -13.11 -3.64 -0.56
CA GLY A 43 -11.97 -4.18 -1.30
C GLY A 43 -11.97 -3.74 -2.75
N LEU A 44 -10.78 -3.62 -3.33
CA LEU A 44 -10.59 -3.46 -4.76
C LEU A 44 -9.49 -4.40 -5.25
N ASP A 45 -9.77 -5.17 -6.29
CA ASP A 45 -8.79 -6.06 -6.89
C ASP A 45 -9.01 -6.17 -8.41
N THR A 46 -7.96 -6.41 -9.18
CA THR A 46 -8.10 -6.68 -10.62
C THR A 46 -8.69 -8.07 -10.87
N GLU A 47 -8.46 -8.99 -9.94
CA GLU A 47 -9.03 -10.33 -9.96
C GLU A 47 -10.49 -10.32 -9.47
N PRO A 48 -11.35 -11.18 -10.04
CA PRO A 48 -12.72 -11.32 -9.57
C PRO A 48 -12.77 -11.95 -8.16
N SER A 49 -13.82 -11.63 -7.40
CA SER A 49 -14.08 -12.20 -6.08
C SER A 49 -15.55 -12.55 -5.90
N ASP A 50 -15.83 -13.64 -5.19
CA ASP A 50 -17.19 -14.00 -4.76
C ASP A 50 -17.66 -13.18 -3.55
N ASN A 51 -16.76 -12.41 -2.92
CA ASN A 51 -17.11 -11.57 -1.79
C ASN A 51 -17.74 -10.25 -2.28
N PRO A 52 -19.01 -9.95 -1.91
CA PRO A 52 -19.71 -8.76 -2.40
C PRO A 52 -19.09 -7.43 -1.92
N ASP A 53 -18.26 -7.47 -0.88
CA ASP A 53 -17.54 -6.30 -0.36
C ASP A 53 -16.25 -6.00 -1.16
N ILE A 54 -15.84 -6.88 -2.08
CA ILE A 54 -14.66 -6.74 -2.93
C ILE A 54 -15.10 -6.46 -4.36
N ILE A 55 -14.72 -5.30 -4.87
CA ILE A 55 -15.05 -4.86 -6.21
C ILE A 55 -13.92 -5.26 -7.16
N GLN A 56 -14.30 -5.80 -8.32
CA GLN A 56 -13.34 -5.99 -9.41
C GLN A 56 -13.06 -4.64 -10.12
N GLY A 57 -11.82 -4.18 -10.10
CA GLY A 57 -11.40 -2.95 -10.77
C GLY A 57 -9.92 -2.62 -10.58
N ASN A 58 -9.42 -1.69 -11.40
CA ASN A 58 -8.03 -1.25 -11.35
C ASN A 58 -7.91 0.08 -10.57
N MET A 59 -7.12 0.11 -9.51
CA MET A 59 -6.91 1.30 -8.67
C MET A 59 -6.29 2.48 -9.43
N GLU A 60 -5.65 2.28 -10.58
CA GLU A 60 -5.17 3.37 -11.43
C GLU A 60 -6.30 4.24 -11.99
N THR A 61 -7.51 3.67 -12.18
CA THR A 61 -8.61 4.34 -12.90
C THR A 61 -9.97 4.26 -12.20
N TYR A 62 -10.18 3.29 -11.30
CA TYR A 62 -11.47 3.08 -10.65
C TYR A 62 -11.87 4.29 -9.79
N ASN A 63 -13.15 4.66 -9.84
CA ASN A 63 -13.68 5.79 -9.09
C ASN A 63 -14.81 5.33 -8.16
N PHE A 64 -14.60 5.48 -6.85
CA PHE A 64 -15.60 5.12 -5.84
C PHE A 64 -16.66 6.20 -5.61
N HIS A 65 -16.44 7.41 -6.13
CA HIS A 65 -17.29 8.58 -5.83
C HIS A 65 -17.45 8.87 -4.32
N LYS A 66 -16.53 8.37 -3.48
CA LYS A 66 -16.43 8.63 -2.04
C LYS A 66 -14.96 8.71 -1.62
N GLN A 67 -14.74 9.14 -0.38
CA GLN A 67 -13.42 9.15 0.24
C GLN A 67 -13.37 8.26 1.49
N PHE A 68 -12.19 7.70 1.76
CA PHE A 68 -11.94 6.78 2.86
C PHE A 68 -11.09 7.43 3.96
N ASP A 69 -11.30 7.00 5.20
CA ASP A 69 -10.43 7.39 6.32
C ASP A 69 -9.05 6.77 6.18
N VAL A 70 -8.99 5.53 5.68
CA VAL A 70 -7.75 4.80 5.44
C VAL A 70 -7.80 4.12 4.08
N ILE A 71 -6.71 4.23 3.32
CA ILE A 71 -6.48 3.42 2.13
C ILE A 71 -5.26 2.55 2.42
N LEU A 72 -5.36 1.25 2.20
CA LEU A 72 -4.30 0.26 2.41
C LEU A 72 -3.92 -0.37 1.07
N ALA A 73 -2.61 -0.38 0.77
CA ALA A 73 -2.03 -1.14 -0.33
C ALA A 73 -0.99 -2.10 0.23
N GLY A 74 -1.37 -3.35 0.45
CA GLY A 74 -0.51 -4.36 1.05
C GLY A 74 0.23 -5.18 -0.01
N ASP A 75 1.50 -4.83 -0.30
CA ASP A 75 2.33 -5.53 -1.30
C ASP A 75 1.66 -5.50 -2.69
N VAL A 76 1.20 -4.30 -3.07
CA VAL A 76 0.52 -4.03 -4.35
C VAL A 76 1.34 -3.11 -5.26
N LEU A 77 2.03 -2.12 -4.71
CA LEU A 77 2.67 -1.06 -5.49
C LEU A 77 3.71 -1.59 -6.48
N GLU A 78 4.36 -2.70 -6.13
CA GLU A 78 5.34 -3.39 -6.97
C GLU A 78 4.74 -4.08 -8.20
N HIS A 79 3.41 -4.24 -8.24
CA HIS A 79 2.65 -4.83 -9.35
C HIS A 79 1.92 -3.78 -10.19
N ILE A 80 1.92 -2.51 -9.76
CA ILE A 80 1.22 -1.43 -10.47
C ILE A 80 1.99 -1.04 -11.73
N ASP A 81 1.31 -0.99 -12.87
CA ASP A 81 1.91 -0.59 -14.15
C ASP A 81 2.19 0.91 -14.17
N ASN A 82 1.22 1.73 -13.77
CA ASN A 82 1.37 3.18 -13.68
C ASN A 82 1.18 3.70 -12.25
N GLN A 83 2.29 3.74 -11.52
CA GLN A 83 2.30 4.23 -10.13
C GLN A 83 1.88 5.70 -10.01
N GLY A 84 2.01 6.50 -11.07
CA GLY A 84 1.56 7.89 -11.05
C GLY A 84 0.04 8.00 -11.00
N LEU A 85 -0.64 7.29 -11.90
CA LEU A 85 -2.10 7.20 -11.90
C LEU A 85 -2.62 6.62 -10.58
N PHE A 86 -2.00 5.54 -10.10
CA PHE A 86 -2.31 4.93 -8.82
C PHE A 86 -2.23 5.92 -7.65
N LEU A 87 -1.11 6.64 -7.51
CA LEU A 87 -0.91 7.58 -6.40
C LEU A 87 -1.80 8.82 -6.50
N ASP A 88 -2.02 9.36 -7.70
CA ASP A 88 -2.97 10.45 -7.91
C ASP A 88 -4.41 9.98 -7.61
N ASN A 89 -4.75 8.72 -7.91
CA ASN A 89 -6.08 8.19 -7.63
C ASN A 89 -6.28 7.92 -6.13
N ILE A 90 -5.28 7.42 -5.41
CA ILE A 90 -5.31 7.36 -3.93
C ILE A 90 -5.54 8.75 -3.37
N ARG A 91 -4.86 9.78 -3.89
CA ARG A 91 -5.05 11.16 -3.42
C ARG A 91 -6.48 11.67 -3.57
N LYS A 92 -7.19 11.26 -4.63
CA LYS A 92 -8.59 11.64 -4.86
C LYS A 92 -9.54 10.98 -3.85
N HIS A 93 -9.24 9.73 -3.52
CA HIS A 93 -10.08 8.89 -2.66
C HIS A 93 -9.72 8.96 -1.16
N LEU A 94 -8.63 9.65 -0.78
CA LEU A 94 -8.25 9.79 0.61
C LEU A 94 -8.86 11.06 1.22
N LYS A 95 -9.50 10.93 2.38
CA LYS A 95 -9.96 12.10 3.16
C LYS A 95 -8.78 12.99 3.56
N LYS A 96 -9.05 14.28 3.84
CA LYS A 96 -8.03 15.28 4.22
C LYS A 96 -7.13 14.82 5.37
N ASP A 97 -7.71 14.25 6.42
CA ASP A 97 -6.99 13.75 7.60
C ASP A 97 -6.79 12.22 7.56
N GLY A 98 -7.06 11.60 6.40
CA GLY A 98 -6.95 10.18 6.20
C GLY A 98 -5.50 9.69 6.09
N TYR A 99 -5.33 8.38 6.24
CA TYR A 99 -4.04 7.71 6.15
C TYR A 99 -3.93 6.82 4.92
N PHE A 100 -2.83 6.94 4.20
CA PHE A 100 -2.42 5.94 3.21
C PHE A 100 -1.38 5.03 3.84
N ILE A 101 -1.69 3.74 3.93
CA ILE A 101 -0.78 2.70 4.45
C ILE A 101 -0.29 1.87 3.28
N LEU A 102 1.03 1.71 3.18
CA LEU A 102 1.67 0.97 2.11
C LEU A 102 2.62 -0.06 2.70
N THR A 103 2.57 -1.28 2.18
CA THR A 103 3.65 -2.26 2.34
C THR A 103 4.16 -2.70 0.98
N THR A 104 5.45 -3.01 0.91
CA THR A 104 6.11 -3.52 -0.30
C THR A 104 7.40 -4.24 0.09
N PRO A 105 7.89 -5.19 -0.73
CA PRO A 105 9.26 -5.67 -0.66
C PRO A 105 10.27 -4.53 -0.72
N ASN A 106 11.40 -4.70 -0.03
CA ASN A 106 12.49 -3.75 -0.03
C ASN A 106 13.51 -4.07 -1.13
N ALA A 107 13.69 -3.16 -2.09
CA ALA A 107 14.66 -3.32 -3.18
C ALA A 107 16.13 -3.33 -2.73
N LYS A 108 16.44 -2.86 -1.52
CA LYS A 108 17.81 -2.90 -0.97
C LYS A 108 18.13 -4.15 -0.16
N TRP A 109 17.27 -5.16 -0.19
CA TRP A 109 17.46 -6.39 0.57
C TRP A 109 17.73 -7.60 -0.34
N PHE A 110 18.38 -8.62 0.22
CA PHE A 110 18.91 -9.77 -0.53
C PHE A 110 17.87 -10.57 -1.34
N ASN A 111 16.56 -10.32 -1.15
CA ASN A 111 15.52 -10.86 -2.02
C ASN A 111 15.67 -10.43 -3.49
N VAL A 112 16.37 -9.35 -3.81
CA VAL A 112 16.73 -9.01 -5.21
C VAL A 112 17.64 -10.03 -5.89
N LEU A 113 18.37 -10.83 -5.10
CA LEU A 113 19.24 -11.88 -5.62
C LEU A 113 18.47 -13.17 -5.95
N LEU A 114 17.21 -13.27 -5.52
CA LEU A 114 16.31 -14.35 -5.88
C LEU A 114 15.58 -14.02 -7.17
N ARG A 115 15.08 -15.03 -7.88
CA ARG A 115 14.23 -14.80 -9.05
C ARG A 115 13.06 -13.90 -8.64
N PRO A 116 12.88 -12.74 -9.29
CA PRO A 116 11.74 -11.87 -8.99
C PRO A 116 10.45 -12.61 -9.32
N ASN A 117 9.39 -12.31 -8.58
CA ASN A 117 8.06 -12.76 -8.97
C ASN A 117 7.74 -12.11 -10.34
N PRO A 118 7.32 -12.91 -11.34
CA PRO A 118 7.15 -12.44 -12.71
C PRO A 118 6.13 -11.31 -12.86
N THR A 119 5.25 -11.10 -11.88
CA THR A 119 4.24 -10.04 -11.91
C THR A 119 4.73 -8.70 -11.35
N HIS A 120 5.99 -8.60 -10.89
CA HIS A 120 6.52 -7.33 -10.38
C HIS A 120 6.95 -6.43 -11.54
N THR A 121 6.41 -5.22 -11.58
CA THR A 121 6.72 -4.18 -12.56
C THR A 121 7.86 -3.27 -12.11
N LEU A 122 7.88 -2.90 -10.82
CA LEU A 122 8.87 -1.97 -10.26
C LEU A 122 9.12 -2.22 -8.77
N TRP A 123 10.38 -2.14 -8.34
CA TRP A 123 10.74 -2.30 -6.93
C TRP A 123 11.22 -0.97 -6.35
N HIS A 124 10.88 -0.72 -5.09
CA HIS A 124 11.37 0.46 -4.38
C HIS A 124 12.17 0.12 -3.13
N ASP A 125 13.12 1.01 -2.83
CA ASP A 125 13.70 1.14 -1.51
C ASP A 125 13.05 2.29 -0.74
N LYS A 126 13.50 2.52 0.51
CA LYS A 126 13.04 3.64 1.33
C LYS A 126 13.12 4.99 0.59
N TYR A 127 14.22 5.26 -0.11
CA TYR A 127 14.50 6.59 -0.66
C TYR A 127 13.61 6.90 -1.85
N THR A 128 13.47 5.93 -2.75
CA THR A 128 12.59 6.01 -3.92
C THR A 128 11.12 6.05 -3.53
N LEU A 129 10.68 5.29 -2.52
CA LEU A 129 9.34 5.41 -1.94
C LEU A 129 9.08 6.82 -1.40
N PHE A 130 10.00 7.34 -0.59
CA PHE A 130 9.81 8.67 0.01
C PHE A 130 9.76 9.74 -1.06
N HIS A 131 10.61 9.63 -2.09
CA HIS A 131 10.63 10.56 -3.21
C HIS A 131 9.32 10.54 -4.01
N ILE A 132 8.86 9.36 -4.43
CA ILE A 132 7.64 9.25 -5.25
C ILE A 132 6.41 9.68 -4.45
N LEU A 133 6.25 9.24 -3.21
CA LEU A 133 5.15 9.68 -2.34
C LEU A 133 5.16 11.21 -2.15
N ASN A 134 6.34 11.79 -1.92
CA ASN A 134 6.49 13.24 -1.76
C ASN A 134 6.09 14.01 -3.03
N LYS A 135 6.50 13.52 -4.21
CA LYS A 135 6.13 14.06 -5.54
C LYS A 135 4.62 13.97 -5.78
N TYR A 136 4.00 12.87 -5.34
CA TYR A 136 2.55 12.66 -5.42
C TYR A 136 1.75 13.30 -4.28
N GLY A 137 2.39 14.20 -3.52
CA GLY A 137 1.72 15.04 -2.54
C GLY A 137 1.39 14.32 -1.24
N PHE A 138 2.13 13.28 -0.87
CA PHE A 138 2.04 12.62 0.41
C PHE A 138 3.21 13.03 1.32
N LYS A 139 2.96 13.05 2.63
CA LYS A 139 3.98 13.17 3.67
C LYS A 139 4.03 11.86 4.45
N VAL A 140 5.17 11.18 4.42
CA VAL A 140 5.39 9.97 5.23
C VAL A 140 5.53 10.38 6.70
N ILE A 141 4.68 9.85 7.57
CA ILE A 141 4.66 10.14 9.02
C ILE A 141 5.16 8.97 9.86
N PHE A 142 5.20 7.77 9.29
CA PHE A 142 5.72 6.57 9.93
C PHE A 142 6.37 5.67 8.88
N PHE A 143 7.47 5.02 9.27
CA PHE A 143 8.18 4.05 8.44
C PHE A 143 8.86 3.00 9.32
N ARG A 144 8.76 1.73 8.94
CA ARG A 144 9.55 0.63 9.53
C ARG A 144 9.86 -0.45 8.51
N TYR A 145 10.95 -1.17 8.78
CA TYR A 145 11.23 -2.45 8.16
C TYR A 145 10.54 -3.58 8.93
N TYR A 146 10.22 -4.69 8.26
CA TYR A 146 9.69 -5.90 8.89
C TYR A 146 10.13 -7.19 8.16
N TYR A 147 9.89 -8.33 8.82
CA TYR A 147 10.37 -9.67 8.45
C TYR A 147 9.73 -10.28 7.18
N GLY A 148 8.83 -9.56 6.49
CA GLY A 148 7.96 -10.12 5.45
C GLY A 148 6.75 -10.87 6.02
N ASN A 149 5.96 -11.50 5.13
CA ASN A 149 4.63 -12.03 5.46
C ASN A 149 4.62 -13.50 5.90
N LYS A 150 5.80 -14.14 6.03
CA LYS A 150 5.89 -15.56 6.40
C LYS A 150 5.82 -15.72 7.93
N PRO A 151 4.96 -16.62 8.45
CA PRO A 151 4.59 -16.67 9.86
C PRO A 151 5.71 -17.14 10.81
N HIS A 152 6.65 -17.97 10.32
CA HIS A 152 7.68 -18.56 11.18
C HIS A 152 9.09 -18.46 10.58
N TYR A 153 9.91 -17.63 11.22
CA TYR A 153 11.36 -17.62 11.06
C TYR A 153 12.01 -17.96 12.40
N ASN A 154 13.00 -18.86 12.41
CA ASN A 154 13.86 -19.08 13.58
C ASN A 154 14.68 -17.80 13.85
N PHE A 155 15.20 -17.62 15.06
CA PHE A 155 15.90 -16.40 15.50
C PHE A 155 16.97 -15.90 14.49
N PHE A 156 17.84 -16.77 14.01
CA PHE A 156 18.86 -16.42 12.99
C PHE A 156 18.26 -16.01 11.65
N LYS A 157 17.18 -16.66 11.20
CA LYS A 157 16.48 -16.26 9.96
C LYS A 157 15.74 -14.94 10.13
N LYS A 158 15.21 -14.62 11.33
CA LYS A 158 14.62 -13.30 11.62
C LYS A 158 15.63 -12.19 11.39
N LEU A 159 16.87 -12.35 11.87
CA LEU A 159 17.94 -11.38 11.63
C LEU A 159 18.21 -11.18 10.12
N LEU A 160 18.21 -12.27 9.35
CA LEU A 160 18.43 -12.26 7.88
C LEU A 160 17.24 -11.77 7.05
N VAL A 161 16.06 -11.56 7.63
CA VAL A 161 14.87 -11.07 6.90
C VAL A 161 14.29 -9.80 7.50
N LEU A 162 14.92 -9.22 8.54
CA LEU A 162 14.44 -8.03 9.26
C LEU A 162 14.09 -6.85 8.36
N ARG A 163 14.76 -6.74 7.20
CA ARG A 163 14.59 -5.66 6.25
C ARG A 163 14.04 -6.11 4.90
N GLN A 164 13.41 -7.29 4.86
CA GLN A 164 12.82 -7.84 3.65
C GLN A 164 11.64 -7.02 3.15
N GLY A 165 10.78 -6.55 4.05
CA GLY A 165 9.64 -5.69 3.72
C GLY A 165 9.76 -4.32 4.37
N VAL A 166 9.03 -3.36 3.81
CA VAL A 166 8.80 -2.04 4.41
C VAL A 166 7.32 -1.82 4.63
N ILE A 167 6.98 -1.14 5.72
CA ILE A 167 5.67 -0.57 5.97
C ILE A 167 5.84 0.94 6.20
N LEU A 168 4.97 1.73 5.60
CA LEU A 168 4.88 3.16 5.85
C LEU A 168 3.43 3.61 5.98
N VAL A 169 3.27 4.72 6.69
CA VAL A 169 2.00 5.43 6.78
C VAL A 169 2.26 6.86 6.33
N ALA A 170 1.43 7.35 5.43
CA ALA A 170 1.51 8.68 4.87
C ALA A 170 0.17 9.41 4.97
N GLN A 171 0.21 10.73 4.94
CA GLN A 171 -0.97 11.59 4.86
C GLN A 171 -0.88 12.48 3.63
N ALA A 172 -2.03 12.96 3.15
CA ALA A 172 -2.08 13.97 2.12
C ALA A 172 -1.43 15.27 2.62
N LYS A 173 -0.54 15.87 1.82
CA LYS A 173 -0.10 17.25 2.03
C LYS A 173 -1.26 18.22 1.76
N GLY A 174 -1.29 19.34 2.49
CA GLY A 174 -2.19 20.46 2.23
C GLY A 174 -2.06 21.00 0.79
N SER A 175 -3.12 21.66 0.32
CA SER A 175 -3.29 22.22 -1.03
C SER A 175 -2.13 23.09 -1.50
N ASP A 176 -1.45 23.78 -0.58
CA ASP A 176 -0.40 24.76 -0.89
C ASP A 176 0.90 24.13 -1.41
N SER A 177 1.01 22.81 -1.42
CA SER A 177 2.22 22.09 -1.86
C SER A 177 2.22 21.67 -3.33
N ARG A 178 1.19 22.06 -4.12
CA ARG A 178 1.02 21.65 -5.52
C ARG A 178 1.64 22.59 -6.57
N GLU A 179 2.21 23.74 -6.18
CA GLU A 179 2.77 24.74 -7.12
C GLU A 179 3.94 24.23 -8.00
N GLY A 180 4.45 23.02 -7.78
CA GLY A 180 5.52 22.43 -8.60
C GLY A 180 5.08 21.59 -9.81
N ARG A 181 3.78 21.42 -10.09
CA ARG A 181 3.28 20.64 -11.25
C ARG A 181 2.61 21.51 -12.32
N THR A 182 3.15 22.68 -12.60
CA THR A 182 2.83 23.32 -13.89
C THR A 182 3.39 22.42 -14.99
N LEU A 183 2.48 21.96 -15.84
CA LEU A 183 2.71 21.10 -16.98
C LEU A 183 3.94 21.58 -17.76
N MET A 184 5.00 20.77 -17.82
CA MET A 184 5.87 20.78 -19.00
C MET A 184 5.01 20.23 -20.13
N GLY A 185 4.20 21.10 -20.73
CA GLY A 185 3.64 20.86 -22.04
C GLY A 185 4.82 20.69 -22.97
N PHE A 186 4.95 19.51 -23.55
CA PHE A 186 5.74 19.33 -24.76
C PHE A 186 5.07 20.18 -25.84
N GLN A 187 5.62 21.37 -26.09
CA GLN A 187 5.53 22.04 -27.39
C GLN A 187 6.59 21.44 -28.31
#